data_AF-A0A924UDR6-F1
#
_entry.id   AF-A0A924UDR6-F1
#
_cell.length_a   1.000
_cell.length_b   1.000
_cell.length_c   1.000
_cell.angle_alpha   90.00
_cell.angle_beta   90.00
_cell.angle_gamma   90.00
#
_symmetry.space_group_name_H-M   'P 1'
#
loop_
_entity.id
_entity.type
_entity.pdbx_description
1 polymer ?
#
loop_
_entity_poly.entity_id
_entity_poly.type
_entity_poly.pdbx_seq_one_letter_code
_entity_poly.pdbx_strand_id
1 'polypeptide(L)' 'MRLGFGIAAVVAVLAGPVLADTVSTFKLDNGMEVVVIEDHRAPVVVHMVWYRIGAADEAPGHSGIGHFLEHLMFQGT' A
#
# COMPACT_ATOMS: atom_id res chain seq x y z
N MET A 1 42.90 34.00 -29.87
CA MET A 1 42.41 32.69 -29.41
C MET A 1 42.42 32.68 -27.88
N ARG A 2 41.29 33.02 -27.25
CA ARG A 2 41.09 32.95 -25.80
C ARG A 2 39.68 32.43 -25.57
N LEU A 3 39.60 31.19 -25.11
CA LEU A 3 38.39 30.41 -24.89
C LEU A 3 37.80 30.84 -23.54
N GLY A 4 36.67 31.55 -23.54
CA GLY A 4 35.94 31.94 -22.33
C GLY A 4 34.88 30.89 -22.01
N PHE A 5 35.07 30.16 -20.90
CA PHE A 5 34.11 29.20 -20.35
C PHE A 5 32.85 29.95 -19.90
N GLY A 6 31.74 29.76 -20.63
CA GLY A 6 30.41 30.21 -20.24
C GLY A 6 29.78 29.24 -19.25
N ILE A 7 29.49 29.74 -18.06
CA ILE A 7 28.86 29.05 -16.93
C ILE A 7 27.51 28.46 -17.37
N ALA A 8 27.40 27.13 -17.42
CA ALA A 8 26.13 26.44 -17.44
C ALA A 8 25.55 26.49 -16.02
N ALA A 9 24.56 27.37 -15.80
CA ALA A 9 23.80 27.39 -14.56
C ALA A 9 23.00 26.09 -14.45
N VAL A 10 23.48 25.16 -13.63
CA VAL A 10 22.72 23.99 -13.22
C VAL A 10 21.63 24.47 -12.27
N VAL A 11 20.39 24.59 -12.77
CA VAL A 11 19.21 24.71 -11.93
C VAL A 11 18.97 23.32 -11.33
N ALA A 12 19.52 23.08 -10.16
CA ALA A 12 19.15 21.93 -9.34
C ALA A 12 17.70 22.13 -8.89
N VAL A 13 16.76 21.43 -9.52
CA VAL A 13 15.40 21.28 -9.00
C VAL A 13 15.52 20.49 -7.70
N LEU A 14 15.36 21.18 -6.57
CA LEU A 14 15.21 20.53 -5.27
C LEU A 14 13.86 19.81 -5.28
N ALA A 15 13.86 18.52 -5.58
CA ALA A 15 12.76 17.64 -5.23
C ALA A 15 12.71 17.56 -3.71
N GLY A 16 11.84 18.38 -3.09
CA GLY A 16 11.56 18.29 -1.67
C GLY A 16 10.98 16.91 -1.31
N PRO A 17 11.06 16.49 -0.04
CA PRO A 17 10.46 15.24 0.38
C PRO A 17 8.95 15.29 0.08
N VAL A 18 8.46 14.29 -0.64
CA VAL A 18 7.02 14.02 -0.69
C VAL A 18 6.61 13.71 0.74
N LEU A 19 5.82 14.60 1.36
CA LEU A 19 5.20 14.33 2.65
C LEU A 19 4.43 13.03 2.51
N ALA A 20 4.70 12.06 3.38
CA ALA A 20 3.88 10.85 3.44
C ALA A 20 2.42 11.26 3.66
N ASP A 21 1.51 10.68 2.88
CA ASP A 21 0.06 10.93 3.03
C ASP A 21 -0.35 10.70 4.50
N THR A 22 -1.30 11.50 4.98
CA THR A 22 -1.80 11.40 6.35
C THR A 22 -2.40 10.01 6.56
N VAL A 23 -1.77 9.21 7.43
CA VAL A 23 -2.27 7.88 7.79
C VAL A 23 -3.15 7.99 9.03
N SER A 24 -4.43 7.67 8.89
CA SER A 24 -5.38 7.58 10.01
C SER A 24 -5.55 6.12 10.43
N THR A 25 -5.40 5.82 11.71
CA THR A 25 -5.57 4.45 12.25
C THR A 25 -6.60 4.45 13.38
N PHE A 26 -7.53 3.50 13.35
CA PHE A 26 -8.50 3.29 14.41
C PHE A 26 -8.92 1.82 14.52
N LYS A 27 -9.61 1.47 15.60
CA LYS A 27 -10.20 0.15 15.82
C LYS A 27 -11.71 0.25 15.84
N LEU A 28 -12.37 -0.73 15.24
CA LEU A 28 -13.82 -0.90 15.34
C LEU A 28 -14.20 -1.63 16.64
N ASP A 29 -15.47 -1.60 17.00
CA ASP A 29 -16.01 -2.29 18.20
C ASP A 29 -15.76 -3.81 18.17
N ASN A 30 -15.69 -4.41 16.98
CA ASN A 30 -15.36 -5.83 16.80
C ASN A 30 -13.85 -6.14 16.88
N GLY A 31 -13.02 -5.13 17.16
CA GLY A 31 -11.56 -5.25 17.28
C GLY A 31 -10.78 -5.15 15.97
N MET A 32 -11.44 -4.97 14.81
CA MET A 32 -10.76 -4.82 13.53
C MET A 32 -9.93 -3.54 13.49
N GLU A 33 -8.66 -3.66 13.09
CA GLU A 33 -7.76 -2.55 12.82
C GLU A 33 -8.03 -1.97 11.43
N VAL A 34 -8.28 -0.67 11.36
CA VAL A 34 -8.52 0.06 10.13
C VAL A 34 -7.41 1.08 9.94
N VAL A 35 -6.81 1.05 8.76
CA VAL A 35 -5.81 2.02 8.31
C VAL A 35 -6.36 2.71 7.07
N VAL A 36 -6.44 4.03 7.11
CA VAL A 36 -6.88 4.87 6.01
C VAL A 36 -5.71 5.75 5.58
N ILE A 37 -5.44 5.73 4.27
CA ILE A 37 -4.46 6.60 3.62
C ILE A 37 -5.26 7.46 2.65
N GLU A 38 -5.37 8.75 2.93
CA GLU A 38 -6.09 9.69 2.08
C GLU A 38 -5.20 10.16 0.93
N ASP A 39 -5.64 9.96 -0.30
CA ASP A 39 -4.95 10.41 -1.52
C ASP A 39 -5.93 11.21 -2.40
N HIS A 40 -5.69 12.52 -2.53
CA HIS A 40 -6.56 13.44 -3.26
C HIS A 40 -6.19 13.60 -4.73
N ARG A 41 -5.25 12.79 -5.26
CA ARG A 41 -4.81 12.88 -6.66
C ARG A 41 -5.83 12.31 -7.65
N ALA A 42 -6.74 11.43 -7.21
CA ALA A 42 -7.76 10.83 -8.06
C ALA A 42 -9.05 10.51 -7.26
N PRO A 43 -10.25 10.65 -7.87
CA PRO A 43 -11.53 10.35 -7.22
C PRO A 43 -11.84 8.84 -7.27
N VAL A 44 -10.93 8.02 -6.73
CA VAL A 44 -11.06 6.56 -6.68
C VAL A 44 -10.72 6.04 -5.29
N VAL A 45 -11.32 4.90 -4.90
CA VAL A 45 -11.04 4.24 -3.62
C VAL A 45 -10.64 2.81 -3.87
N VAL A 46 -9.53 2.38 -3.25
CA VAL A 46 -9.16 0.98 -3.12
C VAL A 46 -9.40 0.56 -1.68
N HIS A 47 -10.11 -0.54 -1.48
CA HIS A 47 -10.29 -1.14 -0.15
C HIS A 47 -9.77 -2.56 -0.16
N MET A 48 -9.18 -2.99 0.95
CA MET A 48 -8.67 -4.34 1.13
C MET A 48 -8.99 -4.79 2.56
N VAL A 49 -9.32 -6.07 2.71
CA VAL A 49 -9.46 -6.71 4.02
C VAL A 49 -8.33 -7.71 4.17
N TRP A 50 -7.61 -7.62 5.28
CA TRP A 50 -6.46 -8.48 5.56
C TRP A 50 -6.80 -9.40 6.72
N TYR A 51 -6.62 -10.70 6.51
CA TYR A 51 -6.74 -11.70 7.57
C TYR A 51 -5.34 -12.08 8.05
N ARG A 52 -5.16 -12.15 9.38
CA ARG A 52 -3.90 -12.58 10.00
C ARG A 52 -3.83 -14.12 10.02
N ILE A 53 -3.91 -14.72 8.84
CA ILE A 53 -3.80 -16.16 8.61
C ILE A 53 -3.39 -16.42 7.15
N GLY A 54 -2.71 -17.52 6.89
CA GLY A 54 -2.41 -17.99 5.54
C GLY A 54 -1.83 -19.40 5.53
N ALA A 55 -1.21 -19.80 4.42
CA ALA A 55 -0.61 -21.14 4.26
C ALA A 55 0.43 -21.47 5.34
N ALA A 56 1.09 -20.46 5.93
CA ALA A 56 2.05 -20.63 7.01
C ALA A 56 1.43 -21.15 8.31
N ASP A 57 0.12 -20.99 8.50
CA ASP A 57 -0.62 -21.40 9.70
C ASP A 57 -1.26 -22.78 9.55
N GLU A 58 -1.06 -23.47 8.41
CA GLU A 58 -1.68 -24.75 8.12
C GLU A 58 -0.94 -25.92 8.80
N ALA A 59 -1.71 -26.85 9.39
CA ALA A 59 -1.15 -28.04 9.99
C ALA A 59 -0.56 -28.99 8.92
N PRO A 60 0.47 -29.78 9.26
CA PRO A 60 0.97 -30.82 8.36
C PRO A 60 -0.17 -31.72 7.85
N GLY A 61 -0.17 -31.98 6.54
CA GLY A 61 -1.21 -32.77 5.88
C GLY A 61 -2.50 -32.02 5.54
N HIS A 62 -2.61 -30.72 5.87
CA HIS A 62 -3.79 -29.89 5.64
C HIS A 62 -3.50 -28.66 4.74
N SER A 63 -2.60 -28.82 3.78
CA SER A 63 -2.15 -27.71 2.93
C SER A 63 -3.21 -27.24 1.93
N GLY A 64 -3.29 -25.93 1.71
CA GLY A 64 -4.10 -25.31 0.65
C GLY A 64 -5.51 -24.90 1.10
N ILE A 65 -5.84 -25.01 2.38
CA ILE A 65 -7.15 -24.63 2.92
C ILE A 65 -7.37 -23.12 2.78
N GLY A 66 -6.37 -22.30 3.13
CA GLY A 66 -6.50 -20.85 3.03
C GLY A 66 -6.76 -20.39 1.60
N HIS A 67 -6.03 -20.97 0.64
CA HIS A 67 -6.21 -20.69 -0.78
C HIS A 67 -7.54 -21.24 -1.33
N PHE A 68 -7.96 -22.44 -0.89
CA PHE A 68 -9.26 -22.98 -1.28
C PHE A 68 -10.41 -22.08 -0.80
N LEU A 69 -10.34 -21.60 0.45
CA LEU A 69 -11.32 -20.67 0.99
C LEU A 69 -11.34 -19.35 0.21
N GLU A 70 -10.18 -18.79 -0.12
CA GLU A 70 -10.06 -17.58 -0.94
C GLU A 70 -10.85 -17.70 -2.25
N HIS A 71 -10.78 -18.85 -2.93
CA HIS A 71 -11.58 -19.10 -4.13
C HIS A 71 -13.08 -19.17 -3.85
N LEU A 72 -13.48 -19.76 -2.73
CA LEU A 72 -14.90 -19.92 -2.37
C LEU A 72 -15.55 -18.61 -1.94
N MET A 73 -14.78 -17.62 -1.46
CA MET A 73 -15.30 -16.29 -1.10
C MET A 73 -15.99 -15.58 -2.28
N PHE A 74 -15.77 -16.03 -3.51
CA PHE A 74 -16.38 -15.48 -4.73
C PHE A 74 -17.51 -16.34 -5.31
N GLN A 75 -17.90 -17.45 -4.66
CA GLN A 75 -18.89 -18.41 -5.18
C GLN A 75 -20.32 -18.20 -4.61
N GLY A 76 -20.52 -17.22 -3.74
CA GLY A 76 -21.82 -16.90 -3.14
C GLY A 76 -21.68 -16.38 -1.71
N THR A 77 -22.68 -15.62 -1.27
CA THR A 77 -22.76 -15.06 0.09
C THR A 77 -24.11 -15.34 0.71
#